data_AF-A0A0Q6VTG7-F1
#
_entry.id   AF-A0A0Q6VTG7-F1
#
_cell.length_a   1.000
_cell.length_b   1.000
_cell.length_c   1.000
_cell.angle_alpha   90.00
_cell.angle_beta   90.00
_cell.angle_gamma   90.00
#
_symmetry.space_group_name_H-M   'P 1'
#
loop_
_entity.id
_entity.type
_entity.pdbx_description
1 polymer ?
#
loop_
_entity_poly.entity_id
_entity_poly.type
_entity_poly.pdbx_seq_one_letter_code
_entity_poly.pdbx_strand_id
1 'polypeptide(L)'
;MRAVPDARPAPHVRLTRRGKIVVLTAAVAVVALLVIMFGSSSFAGDRAGTPPETTSVRVLPGQTLWQIASQANPNGDIRKTVDEIVRLNSLPNASALQLGSEIAVPVYH
;
A
#
# COMPACT_ATOMS: atom_id res chain seq x y z
N MET A 1 65.88 19.82 31.51
CA MET A 1 64.49 20.22 31.85
C MET A 1 63.58 19.78 30.71
N ARG A 2 62.68 18.83 30.93
CA ARG A 2 61.73 18.34 29.90
C ARG A 2 60.32 18.63 30.41
N ALA A 3 59.61 19.54 29.76
CA ALA A 3 58.23 19.88 30.11
C ALA A 3 57.32 18.73 29.66
N VAL A 4 56.51 18.22 30.59
CA VAL A 4 55.43 17.27 30.30
C VAL A 4 54.23 18.09 29.83
N PRO A 5 53.67 17.87 28.63
CA PRO A 5 52.48 18.58 28.18
C PRO A 5 51.27 18.07 28.97
N ASP A 6 50.59 19.01 29.62
CA ASP A 6 49.35 18.77 30.37
C ASP A 6 48.21 18.51 29.37
N ALA A 7 47.74 17.26 29.29
CA ALA A 7 46.65 16.88 28.41
C ALA A 7 45.33 17.42 28.95
N ARG A 8 44.79 18.50 28.36
CA ARG A 8 43.47 19.03 28.75
C ARG A 8 42.38 17.98 28.50
N PRO A 9 41.57 17.64 29.51
CA PRO A 9 40.46 16.72 29.32
C PRO A 9 39.42 17.29 28.36
N ALA A 10 38.98 16.49 27.38
CA ALA A 10 37.93 16.86 26.44
C ALA A 10 36.59 17.03 27.19
N PRO A 11 35.76 18.03 26.84
CA PRO A 11 34.49 18.25 27.50
C PRO A 11 33.52 17.10 27.19
N HIS A 12 33.27 16.25 28.18
CA HIS A 12 32.27 15.19 28.09
C HIS A 12 30.87 15.81 28.25
N VAL A 13 30.12 15.88 27.15
CA VAL A 13 28.72 16.34 27.15
C VAL A 13 27.86 15.33 27.92
N ARG A 14 27.64 15.60 29.20
CA ARG A 14 26.71 14.82 30.03
C ARG A 14 25.30 15.32 29.77
N LEU A 15 24.59 14.63 28.89
CA LEU A 15 23.17 14.89 28.66
C LEU A 15 22.42 14.52 29.95
N THR A 16 22.05 15.54 30.73
CA THR A 16 21.22 15.37 31.93
C THR A 16 19.90 14.70 31.53
N ARG A 17 19.25 13.99 32.45
CA ARG A 17 18.01 13.21 32.20
C ARG A 17 16.97 13.99 31.36
N ARG A 18 16.89 15.31 31.57
CA ARG A 18 16.01 16.23 30.84
C ARG A 18 16.42 16.43 29.36
N GLY A 19 17.72 16.53 29.08
CA GLY A 19 18.23 16.64 27.71
C GLY A 19 17.97 15.39 26.86
N LYS A 20 18.01 14.19 27.48
CA LYS A 20 17.67 12.93 26.79
C LYS A 20 16.21 12.90 26.34
N ILE A 21 15.29 13.42 27.16
CA ILE A 21 13.85 13.47 26.84
C ILE A 21 13.60 14.44 25.66
N VAL A 22 14.25 15.60 25.66
CA VAL A 22 14.14 16.57 24.56
C VAL A 22 14.66 16.01 23.24
N VAL A 23 15.82 15.35 23.26
CA VAL A 23 16.38 14.73 22.04
C VAL A 23 15.49 13.59 21.53
N LEU A 24 14.96 12.76 22.42
CA LEU A 24 14.10 11.65 22.03
C LEU A 24 12.77 12.14 21.46
N THR A 25 12.15 13.15 22.08
CA THR A 25 10.92 13.77 21.56
C THR A 25 11.15 14.44 20.20
N ALA A 26 12.26 15.15 20.02
CA ALA A 26 12.63 15.72 18.73
C ALA A 26 12.85 14.63 17.66
N ALA A 27 13.53 13.54 17.99
CA ALA A 27 13.76 12.43 17.06
C ALA A 27 12.45 11.76 16.64
N VAL A 28 11.53 11.52 17.59
CA VAL A 28 10.20 10.96 17.30
C VAL A 28 9.40 11.89 16.40
N ALA A 29 9.44 13.21 16.64
CA ALA A 29 8.75 14.19 15.81
C ALA A 29 9.29 14.21 14.37
N VAL A 30 10.61 14.12 14.20
CA VAL A 30 11.24 14.04 12.88
C VAL A 30 10.84 12.76 12.14
N VAL A 31 10.87 11.60 12.82
CA VAL A 31 10.44 10.33 12.23
C VAL A 31 8.96 10.40 11.83
N ALA A 32 8.08 10.94 12.69
CA ALA A 32 6.67 11.10 12.36
C ALA A 32 6.48 12.00 11.13
N LEU A 33 7.23 13.10 11.02
CA LEU A 33 7.16 14.00 9.87
C LEU A 33 7.64 13.33 8.58
N LEU A 34 8.70 12.51 8.66
CA LEU A 34 9.16 11.70 7.53
C LEU A 34 8.11 10.64 7.14
N VAL A 35 7.47 9.98 8.10
CA VAL A 35 6.39 9.03 7.81
C VAL A 35 5.20 9.73 7.15
N ILE A 36 4.84 10.95 7.55
CA ILE A 36 3.76 11.71 6.90
C ILE A 36 4.16 12.09 5.45
N MET A 37 5.39 12.58 5.27
CA MET A 37 5.89 13.02 3.97
C MET A 37 6.11 11.88 2.97
N PHE A 38 6.59 10.73 3.44
CA PHE A 38 6.99 9.60 2.59
C PHE A 38 6.08 8.37 2.70
N GLY A 39 5.28 8.26 3.75
CA GLY A 39 4.39 7.12 4.00
C GLY A 39 3.12 7.12 3.16
N SER A 40 2.86 8.19 2.41
CA SER A 40 1.67 8.33 1.56
C SER A 40 1.87 7.82 0.14
N SER A 41 2.91 7.03 -0.15
CA SER A 41 3.07 6.37 -1.46
C SER A 41 2.20 5.11 -1.60
N SER A 42 0.95 5.19 -1.13
CA SER A 42 -0.08 4.30 -1.67
C SER A 42 -0.37 4.79 -3.08
N PHE A 43 0.04 4.00 -4.08
CA PHE A 43 -0.41 4.14 -5.47
C PHE A 43 -1.92 3.84 -5.56
N ALA A 44 -2.75 4.63 -4.87
CA ALA A 44 -4.16 4.75 -5.18
C ALA A 44 -4.21 5.73 -6.34
N GLY A 45 -4.16 5.19 -7.56
CA GLY A 45 -4.19 5.99 -8.77
C GLY A 45 -5.32 7.01 -8.75
N ASP A 46 -4.98 8.25 -9.11
CA ASP A 46 -5.86 9.40 -9.30
C ASP A 46 -7.13 9.10 -10.09
N ARG A 47 -8.17 8.59 -9.42
CA ARG A 47 -9.55 8.77 -9.86
C ARG A 47 -10.40 9.07 -8.63
N ALA A 48 -10.58 10.36 -8.37
CA ALA A 48 -11.79 10.86 -7.73
C ALA A 48 -12.97 10.60 -8.70
N GLY A 49 -13.34 9.33 -8.85
CA GLY A 49 -14.55 8.87 -9.48
C GLY A 49 -15.26 8.02 -8.46
N THR A 50 -16.58 8.13 -8.37
CA THR A 50 -17.41 7.19 -7.61
C THR A 50 -16.89 5.77 -7.81
N PRO A 51 -16.66 4.98 -6.75
CA PRO A 51 -16.23 3.60 -6.88
C PRO A 51 -17.16 2.90 -7.90
N PRO A 52 -16.63 2.15 -8.88
CA PRO A 52 -17.48 1.44 -9.81
C PRO A 52 -18.44 0.56 -9.01
N GLU A 53 -19.73 0.57 -9.38
CA GLU A 53 -20.69 -0.35 -8.79
C GLU A 53 -20.23 -1.77 -9.08
N THR A 54 -20.12 -2.58 -8.03
CA THR A 54 -19.66 -3.96 -8.12
C THR A 54 -20.65 -4.90 -7.44
N THR A 55 -20.72 -6.12 -7.97
CA THR A 55 -21.43 -7.24 -7.35
C THR A 55 -20.45 -8.34 -6.99
N SER A 56 -20.65 -8.98 -5.84
CA SER A 56 -19.89 -10.17 -5.48
C SER A 56 -20.43 -11.40 -6.20
N VAL A 57 -19.54 -12.14 -6.85
CA VAL A 57 -19.84 -13.39 -7.55
C VAL A 57 -19.00 -14.51 -6.95
N ARG A 58 -19.66 -15.57 -6.50
CA ARG A 58 -18.98 -16.80 -6.08
C ARG A 58 -18.59 -17.62 -7.30
N VAL A 59 -17.31 -17.95 -7.41
CA VAL A 59 -16.77 -18.75 -8.52
C VAL A 59 -17.23 -20.20 -8.38
N LEU A 60 -17.97 -20.69 -9.38
CA LEU A 60 -18.44 -22.08 -9.43
C LEU A 60 -17.38 -23.01 -10.04
N PRO A 61 -17.41 -24.32 -9.74
CA PRO A 61 -16.55 -25.31 -10.38
C PRO A 61 -16.66 -25.27 -11.91
N GLY A 62 -15.53 -25.21 -12.60
CA GLY A 62 -15.46 -25.14 -14.07
C GLY A 62 -15.75 -23.77 -14.68
N GLN A 63 -16.04 -22.76 -13.85
CA GLN A 63 -16.27 -21.39 -14.30
C GLN A 63 -14.92 -20.68 -14.53
N THR A 64 -14.83 -19.95 -15.63
CA THR A 64 -13.63 -19.17 -15.98
C THR A 64 -13.89 -17.67 -15.84
N LEU A 65 -12.83 -16.90 -15.64
CA LEU A 65 -12.95 -15.44 -15.55
C LEU A 65 -13.54 -14.84 -16.83
N TRP A 66 -13.22 -15.45 -17.98
CA TRP A 66 -13.80 -15.12 -19.28
C TRP A 66 -15.31 -15.33 -19.33
N GLN A 67 -15.82 -16.44 -18.81
CA GLN A 67 -17.26 -16.68 -18.74
C GLN A 67 -17.94 -15.66 -17.83
N ILE A 68 -17.37 -15.38 -16.66
CA ILE A 68 -17.92 -14.39 -15.72
C ILE A 68 -17.94 -13.00 -16.36
N ALA A 69 -16.85 -12.59 -17.00
CA ALA A 69 -16.77 -11.33 -17.73
C ALA A 69 -17.79 -11.24 -18.87
N SER A 70 -17.96 -12.31 -19.65
CA SER A 70 -18.94 -12.34 -20.75
C SER A 70 -20.39 -12.25 -20.27
N GLN A 71 -20.68 -12.75 -19.07
CA GLN A 71 -22.01 -12.64 -18.46
C GLN A 71 -22.25 -11.25 -17.87
N ALA A 72 -21.21 -10.64 -17.29
CA ALA A 72 -21.29 -9.32 -16.70
C ALA A 72 -21.42 -8.21 -17.74
N ASN A 73 -20.73 -8.33 -18.88
CA ASN A 73 -20.75 -7.32 -19.95
C ASN A 73 -20.88 -7.96 -21.35
N PRO A 74 -22.05 -8.53 -21.69
CA PRO A 74 -22.23 -9.28 -22.93
C PRO A 74 -22.12 -8.42 -24.21
N ASN A 75 -22.40 -7.12 -24.10
CA ASN A 75 -22.39 -6.18 -25.23
C ASN A 75 -21.10 -5.36 -25.33
N GLY A 76 -20.18 -5.50 -24.36
CA GLY A 76 -18.95 -4.72 -24.28
C GLY A 76 -17.71 -5.49 -24.70
N ASP A 77 -16.56 -4.86 -24.47
CA ASP A 77 -15.25 -5.48 -24.70
C ASP A 77 -14.89 -6.42 -23.54
N ILE A 78 -15.11 -7.72 -23.75
CA ILE A 78 -14.87 -8.75 -22.74
C ILE A 78 -13.41 -8.74 -22.27
N ARG A 79 -12.43 -8.42 -23.14
CA ARG A 79 -11.02 -8.36 -22.72
C ARG A 79 -10.80 -7.27 -21.69
N LYS A 80 -11.35 -6.08 -21.93
CA LYS A 80 -11.26 -4.98 -20.97
C LYS A 80 -11.97 -5.31 -19.66
N THR A 81 -13.12 -5.96 -19.72
CA THR A 81 -13.85 -6.41 -18.54
C THR A 81 -13.06 -7.45 -17.74
N VAL A 82 -12.40 -8.41 -18.39
CA VAL A 82 -11.49 -9.35 -17.73
C VAL A 82 -10.36 -8.60 -17.02
N ASP A 83 -9.68 -7.69 -17.71
CA ASP A 83 -8.57 -6.92 -17.14
C ASP A 83 -9.03 -6.06 -15.95
N GLU A 84 -10.26 -5.53 -16.01
CA GLU A 84 -10.86 -4.78 -14.93
C GLU A 84 -11.15 -5.65 -13.70
N ILE A 85 -11.74 -6.83 -13.90
CA ILE A 85 -11.99 -7.79 -12.80
C ILE A 85 -10.65 -8.24 -12.18
N VAL A 86 -9.61 -8.49 -13.00
CA VAL A 86 -8.27 -8.84 -12.51
C VAL A 86 -7.72 -7.73 -11.60
N ARG A 87 -7.76 -6.47 -12.05
CA ARG A 87 -7.30 -5.33 -11.25
C ARG A 87 -8.11 -5.16 -9.97
N LEU A 88 -9.43 -5.28 -10.06
CA LEU A 88 -10.34 -5.03 -8.94
C LEU A 88 -10.17 -6.07 -7.83
N ASN A 89 -9.83 -7.32 -8.18
CA ASN A 89 -9.62 -8.42 -7.23
C ASN A 89 -8.15 -8.68 -6.90
N SER A 90 -7.23 -7.82 -7.38
CA SER A 90 -5.77 -8.01 -7.23
C SER A 90 -5.29 -9.39 -7.69
N LEU A 91 -5.90 -9.92 -8.76
CA LEU A 91 -5.52 -11.21 -9.32
C LEU A 91 -4.20 -11.06 -10.12
N PRO A 92 -3.29 -12.05 -10.07
CA PRO A 92 -2.07 -12.02 -10.88
C PRO A 92 -2.33 -12.04 -12.38
N ASN A 93 -3.36 -12.76 -12.82
CA ASN A 93 -3.80 -12.87 -14.21
C ASN A 93 -5.20 -13.51 -14.28
N ALA A 94 -5.77 -13.57 -15.48
CA ALA A 94 -7.12 -14.11 -15.70
C ALA A 94 -7.24 -15.63 -15.41
N SER A 95 -6.14 -16.37 -15.42
CA SER A 95 -6.09 -17.81 -15.14
C SER A 95 -5.92 -18.12 -13.65
N ALA A 96 -5.58 -17.13 -12.83
CA ALA A 96 -5.36 -17.28 -11.39
C ALA A 96 -6.68 -17.29 -10.57
N LEU A 97 -7.82 -17.55 -11.23
CA LEU A 97 -9.13 -17.61 -10.60
C LEU A 97 -9.25 -18.88 -9.75
N GLN A 98 -9.60 -18.72 -8.47
CA GLN A 98 -9.76 -19.83 -7.54
C GLN A 98 -11.23 -20.26 -7.44
N LEU A 99 -11.47 -21.56 -7.36
CA LEU A 99 -12.82 -22.09 -7.22
C LEU A 99 -13.35 -21.82 -5.81
N GLY A 100 -14.64 -21.48 -5.70
CA GLY A 100 -15.29 -21.18 -4.43
C GLY A 100 -14.92 -19.84 -3.81
N SER A 101 -13.97 -19.10 -4.41
CA SER A 101 -13.64 -17.74 -4.00
C SER A 101 -14.76 -16.78 -4.39
N GLU A 102 -14.89 -15.71 -3.64
CA GLU A 102 -15.79 -14.61 -3.96
C GLU A 102 -14.98 -13.52 -4.63
N ILE A 103 -15.41 -13.12 -5.83
CA ILE A 103 -14.76 -12.06 -6.61
C ILE A 103 -15.74 -10.92 -6.82
N ALA A 104 -15.26 -9.69 -6.78
CA ALA A 104 -16.05 -8.53 -7.12
C ALA A 104 -16.02 -8.29 -8.64
N VAL A 105 -17.17 -8.05 -9.22
CA VAL A 105 -17.38 -7.91 -10.66
C VAL A 105 -18.08 -6.57 -10.93
N PRO A 106 -17.58 -5.72 -11.84
CA PRO A 106 -18.25 -4.47 -12.18
C PRO A 106 -19.65 -4.69 -12.75
N VAL A 107 -20.58 -3.79 -12.43
CA VAL A 107 -21.93 -3.75 -12.99
C VAL A 107 -21.92 -2.87 -14.24
N TYR A 108 -22.47 -3.39 -15.33
CA TYR A 108 -22.60 -2.70 -16.60
C TYR A 108 -24.10 -2.49 -16.89
N HIS A 109 -24.49 -1.25 -17.22
CA HIS A 109 -25.86 -0.86 -17.56
C HIS A 109 -26.02 -0.65 -19.06
#